data_AF-A0A524A410-F1
#
_entry.id   AF-A0A524A410-F1
#
_cell.length_a   1.000
_cell.length_b   1.000
_cell.length_c   1.000
_cell.angle_alpha   90.00
_cell.angle_beta   90.00
_cell.angle_gamma   90.00
#
_symmetry.space_group_name_H-M   'P 1'
#
loop_
_entity.id
_entity.type
_entity.pdbx_description
1 polymer ?
#
loop_
_entity_poly.entity_id
_entity_poly.type
_entity_poly.pdbx_seq_one_letter_code
_entity_poly.pdbx_strand_id
1 'polypeptide(L)'
;MNNYPGRYPTEDWQARYWTVTEGGDLQEGVVAVELPRGCTAACLEVEVGQSGCVHRVRRWGFACYVSLLEEIGFDPAPLLTHDQERFPGGDDQELLQVMIGVTHFDLPGHFIIASQEHPFLLFDPRGTLKGSHTSWYTYLGALAYLASDGRVKASFQQLWRENEGLYQEAVRFLMGALRREEGE
;
A
#
# COMPACT_ATOMS: atom_id res chain seq x y z
N MET A 1 5.16 11.86 -2.64
CA MET A 1 3.70 11.83 -2.43
C MET A 1 3.43 12.19 -0.99
N ASN A 2 2.54 13.15 -0.74
CA ASN A 2 2.20 13.67 0.59
C ASN A 2 0.78 14.19 0.54
N ASN A 3 -0.05 13.83 1.52
CA ASN A 3 -1.43 14.32 1.58
C ASN A 3 -1.51 15.76 2.11
N TYR A 4 -0.45 16.27 2.75
CA TYR A 4 -0.34 17.63 3.25
C TYR A 4 1.02 18.25 2.85
N PRO A 5 1.27 18.46 1.55
CA PRO A 5 2.56 18.90 1.05
C PRO A 5 2.94 20.27 1.62
N GLY A 6 4.17 20.38 2.14
CA GLY A 6 4.71 21.62 2.72
C GLY A 6 4.11 22.03 4.07
N ARG A 7 3.28 21.18 4.69
CA ARG A 7 2.61 21.50 5.96
C ARG A 7 3.32 20.96 7.21
N TYR A 8 4.24 20.02 7.05
CA TYR A 8 5.11 19.51 8.12
C TYR A 8 6.47 19.09 7.56
N PRO A 9 7.53 19.03 8.37
CA PRO A 9 8.84 18.55 7.92
C PRO A 9 8.80 17.07 7.55
N THR A 10 9.36 16.72 6.40
CA THR A 10 9.33 15.37 5.84
C THR A 10 10.73 14.80 5.60
N GLU A 11 10.75 13.50 5.30
CA GLU A 11 11.83 12.73 4.73
C GLU A 11 11.35 12.08 3.42
N ASP A 12 12.22 12.00 2.41
CA ASP A 12 11.89 11.40 1.11
C ASP A 12 12.22 9.91 1.09
N TRP A 13 11.17 9.09 1.14
CA TRP A 13 11.25 7.64 1.15
C TRP A 13 10.90 7.08 -0.22
N GLN A 14 11.28 5.83 -0.48
CA GLN A 14 10.97 5.15 -1.73
C GLN A 14 10.09 3.93 -1.47
N ALA A 15 8.88 3.93 -2.06
CA ALA A 15 8.00 2.78 -2.10
C ALA A 15 8.21 2.02 -3.42
N ARG A 16 8.50 0.73 -3.33
CA ARG A 16 8.55 -0.21 -4.46
C ARG A 16 7.39 -1.20 -4.32
N TYR A 17 6.59 -1.33 -5.37
CA TYR A 17 5.32 -2.05 -5.32
C TYR A 17 4.97 -2.66 -6.68
N TRP A 18 3.91 -3.47 -6.68
CA TRP A 18 3.37 -4.10 -7.89
C TRP A 18 1.91 -3.72 -8.06
N THR A 19 1.52 -3.48 -9.30
CA THR A 19 0.15 -3.20 -9.68
C THR A 19 -0.27 -4.07 -10.85
N VAL A 20 -1.54 -4.44 -10.87
CA VAL A 20 -2.19 -5.13 -11.98
C VAL A 20 -3.06 -4.11 -12.70
N THR A 21 -2.87 -3.96 -14.01
CA THR A 21 -3.67 -3.06 -14.86
C THR A 21 -5.09 -3.57 -15.03
N GLU A 22 -5.96 -2.78 -15.65
CA GLU A 22 -7.34 -3.17 -15.99
C GLU A 22 -7.36 -4.45 -16.84
N GLY A 23 -6.50 -4.52 -17.87
CA GLY A 23 -6.33 -5.71 -18.74
C GLY A 23 -5.56 -6.86 -18.10
N GLY A 24 -5.24 -6.77 -16.80
CA GLY A 24 -4.60 -7.82 -16.03
C GLY A 24 -3.08 -7.87 -16.12
N ASP A 25 -2.41 -6.94 -16.82
CA ASP A 25 -0.96 -6.96 -16.92
C ASP A 25 -0.29 -6.57 -15.60
N LEU A 26 0.75 -7.31 -15.21
CA LEU A 26 1.54 -7.04 -14.01
C LEU A 26 2.61 -5.98 -14.30
N GLN A 27 2.70 -4.97 -13.45
CA GLN A 27 3.69 -3.89 -13.54
C GLN A 27 4.36 -3.64 -12.19
N GLU A 28 5.64 -3.32 -12.25
CA GLU A 28 6.38 -2.81 -11.09
C GLU A 28 6.31 -1.28 -11.07
N GLY A 29 6.09 -0.71 -9.88
CA GLY A 29 6.07 0.72 -9.64
C GLY A 29 7.09 1.12 -8.57
N VAL A 30 7.69 2.30 -8.76
CA VAL A 30 8.57 2.94 -7.78
C VAL A 30 8.15 4.40 -7.65
N VAL A 31 7.90 4.85 -6.42
CA VAL A 31 7.46 6.22 -6.16
C VAL A 31 8.08 6.78 -4.89
N ALA A 32 8.35 8.09 -4.91
CA ALA A 32 8.76 8.82 -3.71
C ALA A 32 7.55 9.09 -2.80
N VAL A 33 7.69 8.83 -1.51
CA VAL A 33 6.70 9.08 -0.47
C VAL A 33 7.33 9.96 0.59
N GLU A 34 6.62 11.02 1.01
CA GLU A 34 7.12 11.93 2.03
C GLU A 34 6.53 11.55 3.39
N LEU A 35 7.32 10.84 4.20
CA LEU A 35 6.95 10.53 5.58
C LEU A 35 7.37 11.68 6.51
N PRO A 36 6.73 11.84 7.68
CA PRO A 36 7.19 12.79 8.69
C PRO A 36 8.66 12.62 9.06
N ARG A 37 9.34 13.73 9.31
CA ARG A 37 10.72 13.71 9.80
C ARG A 37 10.82 12.96 11.13
N GLY A 38 11.86 12.13 11.26
CA GLY A 38 12.09 11.27 12.41
C GLY A 38 11.75 9.80 12.14
N CYS A 39 10.93 9.52 11.12
CA CYS A 39 10.56 8.14 10.78
C CYS A 39 11.80 7.27 10.48
N THR A 40 12.85 7.82 9.86
CA THR A 40 14.06 7.03 9.52
C THR A 40 14.73 6.45 10.77
N ALA A 41 14.74 7.24 11.85
CA ALA A 41 15.34 6.86 13.12
C ALA A 41 14.44 5.96 13.95
N ALA A 42 13.11 6.17 13.90
CA ALA A 42 12.15 5.37 14.65
C ALA A 42 11.95 3.97 14.04
N CYS A 43 11.99 3.85 12.71
CA CYS A 43 11.79 2.57 12.03
C CYS A 43 13.05 1.69 12.10
N LEU A 44 12.88 0.43 12.53
CA LEU A 44 13.92 -0.59 12.47
C LEU A 44 14.21 -1.03 11.03
N GLU A 45 15.43 -1.47 10.78
CA GLU A 45 15.77 -2.22 9.57
C GLU A 45 15.09 -3.59 9.61
N VAL A 46 14.57 -4.03 8.46
CA VAL A 46 13.83 -5.29 8.33
C VAL A 46 14.24 -6.04 7.08
N GLU A 47 14.03 -7.35 7.09
CA GLU A 47 14.10 -8.18 5.89
C GLU A 47 12.76 -8.24 5.16
N VAL A 48 12.77 -8.72 3.91
CA VAL A 48 11.54 -8.91 3.12
C VAL A 48 10.62 -9.91 3.83
N GLY A 49 9.36 -9.51 4.05
CA GLY A 49 8.37 -10.31 4.77
C GLY A 49 8.38 -10.15 6.29
N GLN A 50 9.39 -9.47 6.87
CA GLN A 50 9.36 -9.11 8.29
C GLN A 50 8.50 -7.86 8.53
N SER A 51 7.82 -7.84 9.67
CA SER A 51 7.04 -6.67 10.09
C SER A 51 7.95 -5.48 10.37
N GLY A 52 7.73 -4.39 9.65
CA GLY A 52 8.38 -3.10 9.86
C GLY A 52 7.37 -2.00 10.09
N CYS A 53 7.66 -0.80 9.60
CA CYS A 53 6.78 0.35 9.78
C CYS A 53 5.51 0.34 8.92
N VAL A 54 5.39 -0.59 7.97
CA VAL A 54 4.20 -0.76 7.12
C VAL A 54 3.19 -1.62 7.86
N HIS A 55 2.00 -1.08 8.10
CA HIS A 55 0.90 -1.78 8.75
C HIS A 55 0.12 -2.67 7.78
N ARG A 56 -0.22 -2.14 6.60
CA ARG A 56 -0.98 -2.89 5.59
C ARG A 56 -0.84 -2.31 4.20
N VAL A 57 -1.01 -3.17 3.20
CA VAL A 57 -1.26 -2.79 1.80
C VAL A 57 -2.75 -2.90 1.50
N ARG A 58 -3.25 -2.04 0.61
CA ARG A 58 -4.64 -1.92 0.19
C ARG A 58 -4.69 -1.74 -1.33
N ARG A 59 -5.85 -1.97 -1.95
CA ARG A 59 -5.98 -2.01 -3.43
C ARG A 59 -5.45 -0.77 -4.15
N TRP A 60 -5.44 0.40 -3.50
CA TRP A 60 -4.99 1.67 -4.08
C TRP A 60 -3.81 2.29 -3.33
N GLY A 61 -3.13 1.58 -2.43
CA GLY A 61 -2.09 2.19 -1.62
C GLY A 61 -1.58 1.37 -0.45
N PHE A 62 -0.97 2.03 0.52
CA PHE A 62 -0.50 1.39 1.75
C PHE A 62 -0.72 2.31 2.96
N ALA A 63 -0.47 1.77 4.15
CA ALA A 63 -0.51 2.51 5.40
C ALA A 63 0.66 2.11 6.31
N CYS A 64 1.28 3.09 6.94
CA CYS A 64 2.18 2.87 8.07
C CYS A 64 1.41 2.74 9.39
N TYR A 65 2.04 2.23 10.42
CA TYR A 65 1.47 2.24 11.77
C TYR A 65 1.29 3.67 12.27
N VAL A 66 0.12 4.00 12.82
CA VAL A 66 -0.14 5.33 13.40
C VAL A 66 0.70 5.56 14.66
N SER A 67 1.07 4.50 15.40
CA SER A 67 1.98 4.59 16.55
C SER A 67 3.34 5.19 16.20
N LEU A 68 3.77 5.11 14.94
CA LEU A 68 5.00 5.76 14.48
C LEU A 68 4.96 7.28 14.70
N LEU A 69 3.78 7.90 14.61
CA LEU A 69 3.61 9.34 14.86
C LEU A 69 3.84 9.69 16.33
N GLU A 70 3.46 8.81 17.25
CA GLU A 70 3.74 8.99 18.67
C GLU A 70 5.24 8.84 18.95
N GLU A 71 5.89 7.83 18.36
CA GLU A 71 7.33 7.56 18.54
C GLU A 71 8.22 8.72 18.09
N ILE A 72 7.84 9.42 17.03
CA ILE A 72 8.58 10.58 16.52
C ILE A 72 8.17 11.91 17.17
N GLY A 73 7.18 11.90 18.07
CA GLY A 73 6.62 13.12 18.67
C GLY A 73 5.97 14.04 17.63
N PHE A 74 5.23 13.49 16.68
CA PHE A 74 4.56 14.26 15.63
C PHE A 74 3.52 15.21 16.22
N ASP A 75 3.60 16.50 15.87
CA ASP A 75 2.61 17.50 16.24
C ASP A 75 1.60 17.72 15.10
N PRO A 76 0.33 17.29 15.26
CA PRO A 76 -0.70 17.47 14.26
C PRO A 76 -1.34 18.87 14.28
N ALA A 77 -1.08 19.70 15.30
CA ALA A 77 -1.74 21.01 15.46
C ALA A 77 -1.63 21.92 14.22
N PRO A 78 -0.49 21.99 13.49
CA PRO A 78 -0.39 22.80 12.26
C PRO A 78 -1.30 22.35 11.10
N LEU A 79 -1.86 21.15 11.19
CA LEU A 79 -2.73 20.55 10.17
C LEU A 79 -4.22 20.71 10.47
N LEU A 80 -4.58 21.09 11.70
CA LEU A 80 -5.96 21.30 12.10
C LEU A 80 -6.49 22.61 11.50
N THR A 81 -7.70 22.54 10.96
CA THR A 81 -8.44 23.66 10.38
C THR A 81 -9.55 24.15 11.30
N HIS A 82 -10.00 23.31 12.24
CA HIS A 82 -11.11 23.57 13.16
C HIS A 82 -12.42 23.93 12.46
N ASP A 83 -12.61 23.41 11.24
CA ASP A 83 -13.80 23.64 10.43
C ASP A 83 -14.95 22.75 10.89
N GLN A 84 -15.89 23.34 11.65
CA GLN A 84 -17.04 22.64 12.21
C GLN A 84 -18.06 22.16 11.16
N GLU A 85 -18.09 22.77 9.96
CA GLU A 85 -18.98 22.31 8.89
C GLU A 85 -18.42 21.03 8.25
N ARG A 86 -17.09 20.99 8.07
CA ARG A 86 -16.39 19.83 7.54
C ARG A 86 -16.25 18.70 8.56
N PHE A 87 -16.12 19.04 9.84
CA PHE A 87 -15.91 18.12 10.95
C PHE A 87 -17.01 18.30 12.01
N PRO A 88 -18.23 17.81 11.75
CA PRO A 88 -19.35 17.94 12.68
C PRO A 88 -19.13 17.16 14.00
N GLY A 89 -18.22 16.18 14.00
CA GLY A 89 -17.74 15.48 15.20
C GLY A 89 -16.67 16.24 15.99
N GLY A 90 -16.31 17.46 15.56
CA GLY A 90 -15.33 18.32 16.23
C GLY A 90 -13.87 17.93 16.00
N ASP A 91 -12.99 18.49 16.82
CA ASP A 91 -11.53 18.38 16.68
C ASP A 91 -11.03 16.93 16.73
N ASP A 92 -11.69 16.04 17.47
CA ASP A 92 -11.30 14.62 17.53
C ASP A 92 -11.47 13.92 16.17
N GLN A 93 -12.54 14.25 15.43
CA GLN A 93 -12.78 13.72 14.08
C GLN A 93 -11.71 14.24 13.11
N GLU A 94 -11.40 15.54 13.19
CA GLU A 94 -10.38 16.15 12.36
C GLU A 94 -8.99 15.56 12.65
N LEU A 95 -8.63 15.46 13.94
CA LEU A 95 -7.37 14.88 14.39
C LEU A 95 -7.20 13.46 13.86
N LEU A 96 -8.23 12.61 13.97
CA LEU A 96 -8.18 11.25 13.43
C LEU A 96 -7.94 11.25 11.91
N GLN A 97 -8.63 12.13 11.18
CA GLN A 97 -8.44 12.25 9.72
C GLN A 97 -7.02 12.73 9.38
N VAL A 98 -6.45 13.65 10.14
CA VAL A 98 -5.07 14.11 9.99
C VAL A 98 -4.09 12.96 10.21
N MET A 99 -4.21 12.24 11.32
CA MET A 99 -3.32 11.13 11.68
C MET A 99 -3.37 10.00 10.64
N ILE A 100 -4.57 9.68 10.14
CA ILE A 100 -4.74 8.74 9.02
C ILE A 100 -4.06 9.31 7.77
N GLY A 101 -4.34 10.56 7.39
CA GLY A 101 -3.79 11.18 6.19
C GLY A 101 -2.27 11.28 6.19
N VAL A 102 -1.61 11.44 7.34
CA VAL A 102 -0.14 11.49 7.44
C VAL A 102 0.49 10.10 7.26
N THR A 103 -0.26 9.02 7.49
CA THR A 103 0.27 7.63 7.50
C THR A 103 -0.24 6.77 6.36
N HIS A 104 -1.24 7.24 5.61
CA HIS A 104 -1.92 6.50 4.55
C HIS A 104 -1.62 7.13 3.19
N PHE A 105 -0.99 6.37 2.31
CA PHE A 105 -0.58 6.86 0.99
C PHE A 105 -1.32 6.09 -0.10
N ASP A 106 -1.76 6.82 -1.11
CA ASP A 106 -2.34 6.24 -2.31
C ASP A 106 -1.23 6.09 -3.35
N LEU A 107 -1.18 4.94 -4.02
CA LEU A 107 -0.14 4.58 -4.98
C LEU A 107 -0.71 4.67 -6.41
N PRO A 108 0.06 5.15 -7.40
CA PRO A 108 -0.33 5.07 -8.79
C PRO A 108 -0.51 3.61 -9.24
N GLY A 109 -1.66 3.30 -9.83
CA GLY A 109 -1.97 1.96 -10.33
C GLY A 109 -3.44 1.62 -10.17
N HIS A 110 -3.88 0.56 -10.84
CA HIS A 110 -5.28 0.14 -10.81
C HIS A 110 -5.57 -0.79 -9.62
N PHE A 111 -4.80 -1.86 -9.49
CA PHE A 111 -4.93 -2.81 -8.38
C PHE A 111 -3.55 -3.12 -7.77
N ILE A 112 -3.26 -2.56 -6.59
CA ILE A 112 -2.01 -2.83 -5.86
C ILE A 112 -2.07 -4.21 -5.19
N ILE A 113 -1.05 -5.01 -5.45
CA ILE A 113 -0.85 -6.34 -4.84
C ILE A 113 0.36 -6.33 -3.90
N ALA A 114 0.39 -7.27 -2.97
CA ALA A 114 1.54 -7.46 -2.08
C ALA A 114 1.54 -8.90 -1.55
N SER A 115 2.31 -9.77 -2.20
CA SER A 115 2.42 -11.19 -1.84
C SER A 115 3.89 -11.59 -1.64
N GLN A 116 4.14 -12.88 -1.39
CA GLN A 116 5.52 -13.38 -1.32
C GLN A 116 6.26 -13.24 -2.65
N GLU A 117 5.57 -13.46 -3.77
CA GLU A 117 6.19 -13.32 -5.10
C GLU A 117 6.36 -11.84 -5.52
N HIS A 118 5.52 -10.94 -4.99
CA HIS A 118 5.47 -9.51 -5.32
C HIS A 118 5.38 -8.68 -4.03
N PRO A 119 6.46 -8.56 -3.25
CA PRO A 119 6.41 -8.03 -1.88
C PRO A 119 6.44 -6.50 -1.85
N PHE A 120 5.48 -5.80 -1.25
CA PHE A 120 5.62 -4.34 -1.07
C PHE A 120 6.84 -4.01 -0.20
N LEU A 121 7.66 -3.03 -0.63
CA LEU A 121 8.88 -2.61 0.05
C LEU A 121 8.90 -1.09 0.25
N LEU A 122 9.36 -0.66 1.41
CA LEU A 122 9.50 0.75 1.77
C LEU A 122 10.91 1.02 2.30
N PHE A 123 11.65 1.83 1.56
CA PHE A 123 13.03 2.19 1.84
C PHE A 123 13.12 3.62 2.38
N ASP A 124 13.96 3.81 3.38
CA ASP A 124 14.28 5.13 3.91
C ASP A 124 15.15 5.94 2.93
N PRO A 125 15.42 7.24 3.21
CA PRO A 125 16.26 8.08 2.35
C PRO A 125 17.70 7.59 2.17
N ARG A 126 18.16 6.64 3.01
CA ARG A 126 19.49 6.04 2.95
C ARG A 126 19.51 4.76 2.12
N GLY A 127 18.35 4.30 1.66
CA GLY A 127 18.18 3.04 0.92
C GLY A 127 18.05 1.81 1.82
N THR A 128 17.85 1.98 3.13
CA THR A 128 17.64 0.87 4.05
C THR A 128 16.18 0.43 4.03
N LEU A 129 15.93 -0.88 3.97
CA LEU A 129 14.58 -1.44 4.03
C LEU A 129 14.02 -1.30 5.45
N LYS A 130 12.93 -0.55 5.61
CA LYS A 130 12.30 -0.25 6.90
C LYS A 130 10.88 -0.80 7.01
N GLY A 131 10.30 -1.20 5.89
CA GLY A 131 8.96 -1.76 5.84
C GLY A 131 8.81 -2.76 4.71
N SER A 132 8.16 -3.88 5.01
CA SER A 132 7.77 -4.88 4.03
C SER A 132 6.35 -5.37 4.30
N HIS A 133 5.63 -5.75 3.25
CA HIS A 133 4.34 -6.43 3.39
C HIS A 133 4.16 -7.48 2.28
N THR A 134 3.83 -8.72 2.68
CA THR A 134 3.69 -9.88 1.78
C THR A 134 2.36 -10.62 1.96
N SER A 135 1.45 -10.07 2.77
CA SER A 135 0.23 -10.72 3.23
C SER A 135 -1.05 -10.09 2.67
N TRP A 136 -1.06 -9.73 1.38
CA TRP A 136 -2.22 -9.18 0.65
C TRP A 136 -2.58 -10.06 -0.56
N TYR A 137 -3.33 -9.52 -1.53
CA TYR A 137 -3.61 -10.19 -2.79
C TYR A 137 -2.31 -10.57 -3.51
N THR A 138 -2.31 -11.78 -4.10
CA THR A 138 -1.32 -12.20 -5.10
C THR A 138 -1.74 -11.70 -6.49
N TYR A 139 -0.90 -11.96 -7.49
CA TYR A 139 -1.25 -11.66 -8.88
C TYR A 139 -2.52 -12.42 -9.31
N LEU A 140 -2.60 -13.73 -9.04
CA LEU A 140 -3.79 -14.54 -9.33
C LEU A 140 -5.03 -14.01 -8.60
N GLY A 141 -4.87 -13.58 -7.35
CA GLY A 141 -5.97 -13.00 -6.58
C GLY A 141 -6.53 -11.73 -7.23
N ALA A 142 -5.66 -10.86 -7.73
CA ALA A 142 -6.07 -9.65 -8.45
C ALA A 142 -6.78 -10.00 -9.76
N LEU A 143 -6.26 -10.94 -10.55
CA LEU A 143 -6.92 -11.40 -11.78
C LEU A 143 -8.30 -11.99 -11.50
N ALA A 144 -8.44 -12.80 -10.46
CA ALA A 144 -9.73 -13.36 -10.07
C ALA A 144 -10.72 -12.29 -9.63
N TYR A 145 -10.25 -11.26 -8.92
CA TYR A 145 -11.07 -10.11 -8.58
C TYR A 145 -11.55 -9.40 -9.86
N LEU A 146 -10.64 -9.06 -10.78
CA LEU A 146 -10.95 -8.33 -12.01
C LEU A 146 -11.93 -9.12 -12.90
N ALA A 147 -11.61 -10.38 -13.22
CA ALA A 147 -12.42 -11.24 -14.09
C ALA A 147 -13.80 -11.58 -13.51
N SER A 148 -14.02 -11.32 -12.23
CA SER A 148 -15.30 -11.58 -11.56
C SER A 148 -16.07 -10.33 -11.18
N ASP A 149 -15.59 -9.14 -11.57
CA ASP A 149 -16.10 -7.85 -11.14
C ASP A 149 -16.22 -7.75 -9.60
N GLY A 150 -15.13 -8.14 -8.92
CA GLY A 150 -14.98 -8.05 -7.47
C GLY A 150 -15.74 -9.10 -6.66
N ARG A 151 -16.39 -10.08 -7.30
CA ARG A 151 -17.09 -11.18 -6.61
C ARG A 151 -16.13 -12.15 -5.91
N VAL A 152 -14.94 -12.37 -6.49
CA VAL A 152 -13.90 -13.22 -5.89
C VAL A 152 -12.89 -12.37 -5.15
N LYS A 153 -12.80 -12.59 -3.83
CA LYS A 153 -11.90 -11.86 -2.91
C LYS A 153 -10.97 -12.85 -2.20
N ALA A 154 -10.03 -13.43 -2.93
CA ALA A 154 -9.12 -14.44 -2.42
C ALA A 154 -7.67 -14.12 -2.79
N SER A 155 -6.74 -14.37 -1.87
CA SER A 155 -5.32 -14.10 -2.11
C SER A 155 -4.59 -15.24 -2.80
N PHE A 156 -5.05 -16.49 -2.73
CA PHE A 156 -4.39 -17.68 -3.30
C PHE A 156 -2.90 -17.88 -2.88
N GLN A 157 -2.47 -17.30 -1.76
CA GLN A 157 -1.08 -17.42 -1.29
C GLN A 157 -0.66 -18.86 -0.96
N GLN A 158 -1.60 -19.69 -0.50
CA GLN A 158 -1.30 -21.10 -0.22
C GLN A 158 -1.11 -21.89 -1.53
N LEU A 159 -1.90 -21.58 -2.56
CA LEU A 159 -1.74 -22.21 -3.88
C LEU A 159 -0.38 -21.89 -4.49
N TRP A 160 0.08 -20.63 -4.39
CA TRP A 160 1.44 -20.25 -4.77
C TRP A 160 2.49 -21.11 -4.07
N ARG A 161 2.37 -21.26 -2.75
CA ARG A 161 3.35 -21.98 -1.91
C ARG A 161 3.35 -23.49 -2.13
N GLU A 162 2.19 -24.10 -2.37
CA GLU A 162 2.03 -25.55 -2.39
C GLU A 162 2.02 -26.13 -3.81
N ASN A 163 1.60 -25.36 -4.81
CA ASN A 163 1.52 -25.81 -6.19
C ASN A 163 1.65 -24.64 -7.17
N GLU A 164 2.88 -24.15 -7.32
CA GLU A 164 3.21 -23.05 -8.23
C GLU A 164 2.80 -23.34 -9.69
N GLY A 165 2.88 -24.61 -10.13
CA GLY A 165 2.45 -25.00 -11.48
C GLY A 165 0.97 -24.72 -11.73
N LEU A 166 0.10 -25.17 -10.81
CA LEU A 166 -1.34 -24.90 -10.87
C LEU A 166 -1.65 -23.41 -10.72
N TYR A 167 -0.89 -22.69 -9.90
CA TYR A 167 -1.00 -21.24 -9.79
C TYR A 167 -0.77 -20.56 -11.14
N GLN A 168 0.32 -20.90 -11.83
CA GLN A 168 0.65 -20.31 -13.14
C GLN A 168 -0.35 -20.71 -14.23
N GLU A 169 -0.89 -21.93 -14.19
CA GLU A 169 -2.00 -22.34 -15.06
C GLU A 169 -3.25 -21.49 -14.85
N ALA A 170 -3.64 -21.26 -13.60
CA ALA A 170 -4.78 -20.42 -13.26
C ALA A 170 -4.57 -18.96 -13.70
N VAL A 171 -3.36 -18.42 -13.53
CA VAL A 171 -3.00 -17.08 -14.02
C VAL A 171 -3.22 -16.98 -15.54
N ARG A 172 -2.69 -17.93 -16.31
CA ARG A 172 -2.87 -17.95 -17.77
C ARG A 172 -4.34 -18.04 -18.18
N PHE A 173 -5.13 -18.85 -17.47
CA PHE A 173 -6.55 -18.99 -17.73
C PHE A 173 -7.31 -17.68 -17.51
N LEU A 174 -7.11 -17.03 -16.35
CA LEU A 174 -7.80 -15.78 -16.04
C LEU A 174 -7.34 -14.60 -16.90
N MET A 175 -6.05 -14.53 -17.24
CA MET A 175 -5.55 -13.57 -18.25
C MET A 175 -6.24 -13.76 -19.61
N GLY A 176 -6.43 -15.01 -20.02
CA GLY A 176 -7.15 -15.33 -21.26
C GLY A 176 -8.63 -14.97 -21.22
N ALA A 177 -9.27 -15.02 -20.05
CA ALA A 177 -10.66 -14.61 -19.86
C ALA A 177 -10.81 -13.08 -19.94
N LEU A 178 -9.99 -12.33 -19.19
CA LEU A 178 -10.01 -10.86 -19.17
C LEU A 178 -9.83 -10.25 -20.57
N ARG A 179 -8.87 -10.75 -21.33
CA ARG A 179 -8.58 -10.24 -22.68
C ARG A 179 -9.65 -10.56 -23.72
N ARG A 180 -10.55 -11.53 -23.45
CA ARG A 180 -11.69 -11.81 -24.32
C ARG A 180 -12.85 -10.86 -24.06
N GLU A 181 -13.03 -10.43 -22.81
CA GLU A 181 -14.07 -9.46 -22.44
C GLU A 181 -13.75 -8.03 -22.92
N GLU A 182 -12.47 -7.66 -23.07
CA GLU A 182 -12.08 -6.36 -23.67
C GLU A 182 -12.25 -6.28 -25.20
N GLY A 183 -12.47 -7.42 -25.87
CA GLY A 183 -12.59 -7.53 -27.32
C GLY A 183 -14.02 -7.63 -27.86
N GLU A 184 -15.02 -7.64 -26.98
CA GLU A 184 -16.47 -7.63 -27.30
C GLU A 184 -17.08 -6.25 -27.04
#